data_AF-X6MSE8-F1
#
_entry.id   AF-X6MSE8-F1
#
_cell.length_a   1.000
_cell.length_b   1.000
_cell.length_c   1.000
_cell.angle_alpha   90.00
_cell.angle_beta   90.00
_cell.angle_gamma   90.00
#
_symmetry.space_group_name_H-M   'P 1'
#
loop_
_entity.id
_entity.type
_entity.pdbx_description
1 polymer ?
#
loop_
_entity_poly.entity_id
_entity_poly.type
_entity_poly.pdbx_seq_one_letter_code
_entity_poly.pdbx_strand_id
1 'polypeptide(L)'
;MYLFKEGCGPLMYAFHVKEIVSDEMMDLLIPEQSRNDPTFWETKDQRGGSLLLFAIWNPKSHCAVRLKTLKRYMPEESFQKLIQERKPLLYAFYFQERVDNELMRLLISSERDSDASFWRGKDQVEIFLFKLTFFFFFKFIFLIDSNRNSLIQIAILNKRPECLQRLTTLKSHMQRDHWLELLQNKNAVKTCDICFKFIIYEGQDAWELTKKIYADELDTAKEILNFLTKSL
;
A
#
# COMPACT_ATOMS: atom_id res chain seq x y z
N MET A 1 -14.63 -17.98 -4.27
CA MET A 1 -13.36 -18.72 -4.41
C MET A 1 -12.85 -18.42 -5.81
N TYR A 2 -11.83 -17.57 -5.93
CA TYR A 2 -11.36 -17.06 -7.24
C TYR A 2 -10.37 -18.09 -7.84
N LEU A 3 -10.64 -18.52 -9.06
CA LEU A 3 -9.82 -19.45 -9.83
C LEU A 3 -8.55 -18.71 -10.29
N PHE A 4 -7.45 -18.93 -9.58
CA PHE A 4 -6.13 -18.53 -10.05
C PHE A 4 -5.72 -19.43 -11.22
N LYS A 5 -5.16 -18.85 -12.28
CA LYS A 5 -4.39 -19.62 -13.26
C LYS A 5 -3.23 -20.30 -12.53
N GLU A 6 -2.91 -21.49 -13.00
CA GLU A 6 -2.02 -22.52 -12.43
C GLU A 6 -0.89 -22.01 -11.50
N GLY A 7 -0.77 -22.64 -10.32
CA GLY A 7 0.40 -22.54 -9.42
C GLY A 7 0.53 -21.26 -8.58
N CYS A 8 0.28 -20.08 -9.14
CA CYS A 8 0.54 -18.81 -8.45
C CYS A 8 -0.47 -18.54 -7.32
N GLY A 9 -1.69 -19.08 -7.42
CA GLY A 9 -2.76 -18.90 -6.42
C GLY A 9 -2.40 -19.34 -4.99
N PRO A 10 -1.97 -20.60 -4.77
CA PRO A 10 -1.50 -21.07 -3.47
C PRO A 10 -0.38 -20.19 -2.87
N LEU A 11 0.58 -19.76 -3.69
CA LEU A 11 1.68 -18.90 -3.27
C LEU A 11 1.19 -17.50 -2.88
N MET A 12 0.34 -16.88 -3.71
CA MET A 12 -0.32 -15.60 -3.40
C MET A 12 -1.09 -15.68 -2.08
N TYR A 13 -1.84 -16.76 -1.87
CA TYR A 13 -2.59 -16.97 -0.63
C TYR A 13 -1.69 -17.18 0.58
N ALA A 14 -0.59 -17.91 0.43
CA ALA A 14 0.42 -18.07 1.49
C ALA A 14 0.95 -16.70 1.94
N PHE A 15 1.38 -15.85 1.00
CA PHE A 15 1.84 -14.49 1.30
C PHE A 15 0.75 -13.59 1.90
N HIS A 16 -0.51 -13.79 1.50
CA HIS A 16 -1.64 -13.03 2.02
C HIS A 16 -1.99 -13.33 3.48
N VAL A 17 -1.81 -14.59 3.90
CA VAL A 17 -2.33 -15.08 5.19
C VAL A 17 -1.23 -15.39 6.21
N LYS A 18 -0.05 -15.85 5.77
CA LYS A 18 1.04 -16.25 6.67
C LYS A 18 1.88 -15.05 7.05
N GLU A 19 2.16 -14.92 8.33
CA GLU A 19 3.01 -13.84 8.84
C GLU A 19 4.44 -13.96 8.30
N ILE A 20 4.97 -15.18 8.31
CA ILE A 20 6.26 -15.55 7.72
C ILE A 20 5.98 -16.67 6.70
N VAL A 21 6.60 -16.55 5.53
CA VAL A 21 6.66 -17.60 4.51
C VAL A 21 8.07 -18.18 4.59
N SER A 22 8.19 -19.47 4.87
CA SER A 22 9.50 -20.12 5.03
C SER A 22 10.06 -20.59 3.69
N ASP A 23 11.36 -20.87 3.65
CA ASP A 23 12.04 -21.39 2.45
C ASP A 23 11.43 -22.74 2.01
N GLU A 24 11.07 -23.61 2.95
CA GLU A 24 10.41 -24.90 2.64
C GLU A 24 9.02 -24.70 2.00
N MET A 25 8.30 -23.65 2.41
CA MET A 25 7.01 -23.31 1.81
C MET A 25 7.19 -22.74 0.40
N MET A 26 8.24 -21.94 0.17
CA MET A 26 8.59 -21.44 -1.16
C MET A 26 8.91 -22.61 -2.09
N ASP A 27 9.79 -23.52 -1.67
CA ASP A 27 10.18 -24.68 -2.47
C ASP A 27 9.02 -25.65 -2.75
N LEU A 28 8.07 -25.77 -1.82
CA LEU A 28 6.88 -26.60 -2.03
C LEU A 28 5.87 -25.97 -3.01
N LEU A 29 5.71 -24.64 -2.99
CA LEU A 29 4.65 -23.94 -3.71
C LEU A 29 5.05 -23.43 -5.10
N ILE A 30 6.35 -23.33 -5.39
CA ILE A 30 6.86 -22.88 -6.70
C ILE A 30 7.12 -24.11 -7.57
N PRO A 31 6.39 -24.28 -8.69
CA PRO A 31 6.71 -25.34 -9.64
C PRO A 31 8.11 -25.14 -10.25
N GLU A 32 8.90 -26.21 -10.37
CA GLU A 32 10.28 -26.14 -10.88
C GLU A 32 10.36 -25.48 -12.27
N GLN A 33 9.41 -25.82 -13.17
CA GLN A 33 9.33 -25.23 -14.50
C GLN A 33 9.02 -23.72 -14.51
N SER A 34 8.50 -23.20 -13.40
CA SER A 34 8.07 -21.80 -13.28
C SER A 34 9.09 -20.90 -12.58
N ARG A 35 10.19 -21.44 -12.03
CA ARG A 35 11.17 -20.66 -11.26
C ARG A 35 11.75 -19.49 -12.06
N ASN A 36 11.97 -19.67 -13.36
CA ASN A 36 12.50 -18.63 -14.25
C ASN A 36 11.45 -18.06 -15.22
N ASP A 37 10.17 -18.41 -15.06
CA ASP A 37 9.10 -17.97 -15.95
C ASP A 37 8.52 -16.63 -15.47
N PRO A 38 8.74 -15.51 -16.20
CA PRO A 38 8.21 -14.22 -15.81
C PRO A 38 6.67 -14.22 -15.74
N THR A 39 6.01 -15.04 -16.55
CA THR A 39 4.54 -15.08 -16.56
C THR A 39 3.98 -15.60 -15.25
N PHE A 40 4.65 -16.55 -14.59
CA PHE A 40 4.28 -17.04 -13.26
C PHE A 40 4.43 -15.93 -12.20
N TRP A 41 5.58 -15.26 -12.17
CA TRP A 41 5.92 -14.27 -11.14
C TRP A 41 5.15 -12.96 -11.28
N GLU A 42 4.86 -12.55 -12.51
CA GLU A 42 4.19 -11.29 -12.85
C GLU A 42 2.68 -11.45 -13.03
N THR A 43 2.15 -12.66 -12.85
CA THR A 43 0.71 -12.92 -12.90
C THR A 43 -0.01 -12.02 -11.90
N LYS A 44 -1.13 -11.46 -12.36
CA LYS A 44 -2.06 -10.68 -11.56
C LYS A 44 -3.40 -11.40 -11.46
N ASP A 45 -4.07 -11.24 -10.33
CA ASP A 45 -5.45 -11.65 -10.20
C ASP A 45 -6.39 -10.77 -11.05
N GLN A 46 -7.70 -11.06 -11.02
CA GLN A 46 -8.71 -10.30 -11.77
C GLN A 46 -8.82 -8.83 -11.35
N ARG A 47 -8.25 -8.45 -10.20
CA ARG A 47 -8.24 -7.09 -9.64
C ARG A 47 -6.90 -6.38 -9.87
N GLY A 48 -5.96 -7.04 -10.54
CA GLY A 48 -4.62 -6.53 -10.77
C GLY A 48 -3.67 -6.71 -9.59
N GLY A 49 -4.01 -7.54 -8.59
CA GLY A 49 -3.16 -7.90 -7.47
C GLY A 49 -2.07 -8.89 -7.89
N SER A 50 -0.81 -8.49 -7.83
CA SER A 50 0.35 -9.35 -8.04
C SER A 50 0.77 -10.06 -6.75
N LEU A 51 1.64 -11.08 -6.85
CA LEU A 51 2.21 -11.77 -5.69
C LEU A 51 2.90 -10.79 -4.70
N LEU A 52 3.60 -9.79 -5.23
CA LEU A 52 4.18 -8.69 -4.45
C LEU A 52 3.10 -7.94 -3.64
N LEU A 53 1.98 -7.59 -4.28
CA LEU A 53 0.88 -6.92 -3.59
C LEU A 53 0.23 -7.80 -2.52
N PHE A 54 0.10 -9.11 -2.74
CA PHE A 54 -0.40 -10.03 -1.71
C PHE A 54 0.50 -10.09 -0.47
N ALA A 55 1.82 -10.04 -0.64
CA ALA A 55 2.78 -9.98 0.47
C ALA A 55 2.64 -8.68 1.29
N ILE A 56 2.31 -7.57 0.63
CA ILE A 56 2.09 -6.24 1.23
C ILE A 56 0.67 -6.09 1.78
N TRP A 57 -0.32 -6.78 1.22
CA TRP A 57 -1.71 -6.73 1.69
C TRP A 57 -1.92 -7.41 3.02
N ASN A 58 -1.09 -8.39 3.33
CA ASN A 58 -1.12 -9.07 4.60
C ASN A 58 -0.80 -8.09 5.75
N PRO A 59 -1.77 -7.72 6.62
CA PRO A 59 -1.58 -6.70 7.64
C PRO A 59 -0.75 -7.20 8.84
N LYS A 60 -0.37 -8.49 8.86
CA LYS A 60 0.47 -9.05 9.92
C LYS A 60 1.87 -8.45 9.86
N SER A 61 2.55 -8.49 11.01
CA SER A 61 3.92 -7.98 11.16
C SER A 61 4.91 -8.68 10.20
N HIS A 62 6.13 -8.16 10.07
CA HIS A 62 7.19 -8.75 9.21
C HIS A 62 7.02 -8.63 7.68
N CYS A 63 6.39 -7.56 7.17
CA CYS A 63 6.32 -7.31 5.73
C CYS A 63 7.68 -7.30 5.02
N ALA A 64 8.69 -6.63 5.59
CA ALA A 64 10.02 -6.60 5.00
C ALA A 64 10.66 -8.00 4.90
N VAL A 65 10.40 -8.89 5.87
CA VAL A 65 10.86 -10.29 5.83
C VAL A 65 10.16 -11.07 4.72
N ARG A 66 8.83 -10.90 4.57
CA ARG A 66 8.08 -11.49 3.45
C ARG A 66 8.64 -11.01 2.11
N LEU A 67 8.86 -9.71 1.95
CA LEU A 67 9.41 -9.15 0.71
C LEU A 67 10.84 -9.62 0.43
N LYS A 68 11.70 -9.74 1.44
CA LYS A 68 13.04 -10.32 1.31
C LYS A 68 12.99 -11.79 0.87
N THR A 69 12.06 -12.56 1.44
CA THR A 69 11.84 -13.96 1.05
C THR A 69 11.39 -14.03 -0.40
N LEU A 70 10.38 -13.23 -0.78
CA LEU A 70 9.90 -13.17 -2.16
C LEU A 70 11.02 -12.79 -3.14
N LYS A 71 11.81 -11.76 -2.81
CA LYS A 71 12.93 -11.28 -3.62
C LYS A 71 14.02 -12.34 -3.82
N ARG A 72 14.23 -13.24 -2.86
CA ARG A 72 15.22 -14.32 -2.95
C ARG A 72 14.87 -15.35 -4.02
N TYR A 73 13.59 -15.62 -4.23
CA TYR A 73 13.09 -16.66 -5.15
C TYR A 73 12.63 -16.10 -6.50
N MET A 74 12.12 -14.88 -6.52
CA MET A 74 11.67 -14.22 -7.74
C MET A 74 12.86 -13.70 -8.56
N PRO A 75 12.89 -13.90 -9.89
CA PRO A 75 13.87 -13.28 -10.76
C PRO A 75 13.92 -11.76 -10.56
N GLU A 76 15.12 -11.18 -10.47
CA GLU A 76 15.30 -9.76 -10.15
C GLU A 76 14.55 -8.85 -11.14
N GLU A 77 14.53 -9.19 -12.42
CA GLU A 77 13.81 -8.42 -13.45
C GLU A 77 12.30 -8.35 -13.18
N SER A 78 11.68 -9.48 -12.83
CA SER A 78 10.26 -9.53 -12.46
C SER A 78 10.00 -8.78 -11.16
N PHE A 79 10.89 -8.90 -10.17
CA PHE A 79 10.77 -8.15 -8.91
C PHE A 79 10.84 -6.63 -9.16
N GLN A 80 11.83 -6.18 -9.93
CA GLN A 80 11.99 -4.77 -10.32
C GLN A 80 10.76 -4.25 -11.07
N LYS A 81 10.27 -5.02 -12.05
CA LYS A 81 9.08 -4.66 -12.81
C LYS A 81 7.84 -4.48 -11.92
N LEU A 82 7.66 -5.34 -10.91
CA LEU A 82 6.54 -5.24 -9.98
C LEU A 82 6.66 -4.05 -9.02
N ILE A 83 7.87 -3.72 -8.53
CA ILE A 83 8.06 -2.54 -7.66
C ILE A 83 8.09 -1.21 -8.43
N GLN A 84 8.28 -1.23 -9.75
CA GLN A 84 8.10 -0.04 -10.60
C GLN A 84 6.63 0.41 -10.65
N GLU A 85 5.68 -0.46 -10.29
CA GLU A 85 4.29 -0.05 -10.10
C GLU A 85 4.17 0.85 -8.87
N ARG A 86 3.19 1.76 -8.88
CA ARG A 86 2.98 2.70 -7.76
C ARG A 86 2.25 2.04 -6.59
N LYS A 87 1.46 0.99 -6.89
CA LYS A 87 0.59 0.31 -5.94
C LYS A 87 1.33 -0.28 -4.73
N PRO A 88 2.47 -0.98 -4.89
CA PRO A 88 3.19 -1.56 -3.75
C PRO A 88 3.52 -0.56 -2.65
N LEU A 89 4.04 0.61 -2.99
CA LEU A 89 4.38 1.63 -2.00
C LEU A 89 3.12 2.23 -1.35
N LEU A 90 2.10 2.58 -2.15
CA LEU A 90 0.82 3.08 -1.64
C LEU A 90 0.18 2.08 -0.67
N TYR A 91 0.23 0.80 -1.01
CA TYR A 91 -0.38 -0.28 -0.22
C TYR A 91 0.44 -0.60 1.02
N ALA A 92 1.77 -0.47 0.97
CA ALA A 92 2.59 -0.56 2.19
C ALA A 92 2.17 0.52 3.18
N PHE A 93 1.96 1.75 2.73
CA PHE A 93 1.43 2.82 3.58
C PHE A 93 -0.04 2.63 3.99
N TYR A 94 -0.79 1.76 3.34
CA TYR A 94 -2.17 1.51 3.72
C TYR A 94 -2.32 0.32 4.68
N PHE A 95 -1.66 -0.80 4.40
CA PHE A 95 -1.88 -2.05 5.12
C PHE A 95 -0.88 -2.31 6.23
N GLN A 96 0.34 -1.76 6.12
CA GLN A 96 1.40 -2.05 7.08
C GLN A 96 1.38 -1.07 8.25
N GLU A 97 1.43 -1.63 9.45
CA GLU A 97 1.58 -0.89 10.70
C GLU A 97 2.91 -0.12 10.72
N ARG A 98 3.99 -0.80 10.34
CA ARG A 98 5.35 -0.23 10.32
C ARG A 98 5.86 -0.09 8.89
N VAL A 99 6.23 1.13 8.52
CA VAL A 99 6.96 1.45 7.28
C VAL A 99 8.28 2.11 7.66
N ASP A 100 9.36 1.35 7.62
CA ASP A 100 10.70 1.82 7.94
C ASP A 100 11.62 1.87 6.71
N ASN A 101 12.85 2.34 6.92
CA ASN A 101 13.84 2.51 5.85
C ASN A 101 14.15 1.22 5.10
N GLU A 102 14.07 0.07 5.77
CA GLU A 102 14.28 -1.22 5.11
C GLU A 102 13.15 -1.51 4.12
N LEU A 103 11.90 -1.36 4.56
CA LEU A 103 10.75 -1.55 3.68
C LEU A 103 10.75 -0.55 2.52
N MET A 104 11.10 0.72 2.77
CA MET A 104 11.21 1.73 1.69
C MET A 104 12.23 1.32 0.63
N ARG A 105 13.42 0.84 1.04
CA ARG A 105 14.47 0.39 0.11
C ARG A 105 14.09 -0.83 -0.72
N LEU A 106 13.17 -1.66 -0.23
CA LEU A 106 12.66 -2.80 -0.99
C LEU A 106 11.62 -2.39 -2.04
N LEU A 107 10.92 -1.27 -1.82
CA LEU A 107 9.78 -0.84 -2.63
C LEU A 107 10.07 0.35 -3.55
N ILE A 108 11.14 1.11 -3.30
CA ILE A 108 11.59 2.17 -4.20
C ILE A 108 12.65 1.57 -5.13
N SER A 109 12.32 1.48 -6.42
CA SER A 109 13.32 1.13 -7.44
C SER A 109 14.30 2.28 -7.63
N SER A 110 15.60 1.97 -7.72
CA SER A 110 16.67 2.96 -7.96
C SER A 110 16.46 3.73 -9.27
N GLU A 111 15.76 3.16 -10.25
CA GLU A 111 15.49 3.78 -11.55
C GLU A 111 14.42 4.88 -11.48
N ARG A 112 13.58 4.89 -10.43
CA ARG A 112 12.40 5.77 -10.32
C ARG A 112 12.42 6.74 -9.16
N ASP A 113 13.47 6.75 -8.35
CA ASP A 113 13.57 7.71 -7.24
C ASP A 113 13.46 9.18 -7.74
N SER A 114 14.02 9.46 -8.91
CA SER A 114 13.90 10.75 -9.60
C SER A 114 12.65 10.92 -10.46
N ASP A 115 11.83 9.88 -10.66
CA ASP A 115 10.64 9.96 -11.51
C ASP A 115 9.46 10.56 -10.73
N ALA A 116 9.16 11.83 -11.00
CA ALA A 116 8.01 12.52 -10.42
C ALA A 116 6.69 11.75 -10.63
N SER A 117 6.55 11.01 -11.73
CA SER A 117 5.32 10.27 -12.03
C SER A 117 5.05 9.17 -10.99
N PHE A 118 6.10 8.53 -10.47
CA PHE A 118 5.99 7.50 -9.44
C PHE A 118 5.38 8.09 -8.16
N TRP A 119 5.94 9.20 -7.68
CA TRP A 119 5.51 9.90 -6.46
C TRP A 119 4.13 10.55 -6.58
N ARG A 120 3.79 11.09 -7.76
CA ARG A 120 2.47 11.64 -8.09
C ARG A 120 1.37 10.58 -8.19
N GLY A 121 1.72 9.31 -8.03
CA GLY A 121 0.77 8.21 -7.96
C GLY A 121 -0.37 8.51 -7.00
N LYS A 122 -1.59 8.51 -7.52
CA LYS A 122 -2.79 8.45 -6.71
C LYS A 122 -3.52 7.17 -7.03
N ASP A 123 -3.99 6.47 -6.02
CA ASP A 123 -4.78 5.26 -6.21
C ASP A 123 -6.02 5.28 -5.33
N GLN A 124 -7.03 4.54 -5.78
CA GLN A 124 -8.13 4.10 -4.94
C GLN A 124 -7.65 2.79 -4.31
N VAL A 125 -7.18 2.87 -3.08
CA VAL A 125 -6.88 1.63 -2.34
C VAL A 125 -8.24 1.01 -2.01
N GLU A 126 -8.74 0.13 -2.87
CA GLU A 126 -10.01 -0.57 -2.68
C GLU A 126 -9.85 -1.60 -1.57
N ILE A 127 -10.47 -1.36 -0.41
CA ILE A 127 -10.39 -2.28 0.73
C ILE A 127 -11.68 -3.07 0.85
N PHE A 128 -11.54 -4.39 0.83
CA PHE A 128 -12.54 -5.31 1.31
C PHE A 128 -12.31 -5.55 2.79
N LEU A 129 -12.98 -4.76 3.64
CA LEU A 129 -13.06 -5.08 5.06
C LEU A 129 -14.01 -6.28 5.23
N PHE A 130 -13.46 -7.49 5.11
CA PHE A 130 -14.08 -8.66 5.71
C PHE A 130 -13.90 -8.56 7.23
N LYS A 131 -14.74 -7.75 7.90
CA LYS A 131 -14.90 -7.91 9.34
C LYS A 131 -15.55 -9.27 9.56
N LEU A 132 -14.72 -10.23 9.93
CA LEU A 132 -15.07 -11.60 10.29
C LEU A 132 -15.78 -11.64 11.66
N THR A 133 -16.76 -10.77 11.89
CA THR A 133 -17.70 -10.95 13.00
C THR A 133 -18.82 -11.83 12.48
N PHE A 134 -18.57 -13.13 12.60
CA PHE A 134 -19.51 -14.23 12.70
C PHE A 134 -21.00 -13.83 12.71
N PHE A 135 -21.73 -14.32 11.71
CA PHE A 135 -23.14 -14.77 11.78
C PHE A 135 -24.26 -13.71 11.94
N PHE A 136 -24.74 -13.20 10.80
CA PHE A 136 -26.08 -13.48 10.22
C PHE A 136 -26.78 -12.31 9.48
N PHE A 137 -26.38 -11.05 9.62
CA PHE A 137 -27.12 -9.94 8.94
C PHE A 137 -26.30 -8.72 8.48
N PHE A 138 -24.96 -8.78 8.55
CA PHE A 138 -24.17 -7.55 8.41
C PHE A 138 -23.79 -7.22 6.95
N LYS A 139 -24.46 -6.18 6.46
CA LYS A 139 -24.00 -5.20 5.45
C LYS A 139 -22.47 -5.24 5.27
N PHE A 140 -22.03 -5.65 4.08
CA PHE A 140 -20.68 -5.39 3.61
C PHE A 140 -20.46 -3.87 3.64
N ILE A 141 -19.72 -3.36 4.63
CA ILE A 141 -19.27 -1.97 4.59
C ILE A 141 -18.02 -1.97 3.71
N PHE A 142 -18.26 -1.76 2.41
CA PHE A 142 -17.25 -1.30 1.49
C PHE A 142 -16.82 0.09 1.93
N LEU A 143 -15.71 0.20 2.66
CA LEU A 143 -15.00 1.46 2.76
C LEU A 143 -14.16 1.60 1.49
N ILE A 144 -14.83 1.96 0.40
CA ILE A 144 -14.15 2.44 -0.80
C ILE A 144 -13.85 3.90 -0.52
N ASP A 145 -12.56 4.22 -0.35
CA ASP A 145 -12.16 5.60 -0.59
C ASP A 145 -12.28 5.84 -2.10
N SER A 146 -13.36 6.52 -2.50
CA SER A 146 -13.58 6.89 -3.89
C SER A 146 -12.59 7.96 -4.34
N ASN A 147 -11.87 8.60 -3.41
CA ASN A 147 -10.87 9.60 -3.75
C ASN A 147 -9.55 8.92 -4.09
N ARG A 148 -8.93 9.42 -5.14
CA ARG A 148 -7.55 9.09 -5.47
C ARG A 148 -6.67 9.92 -4.54
N ASN A 149 -6.08 9.27 -3.54
CA ASN A 149 -5.22 9.92 -2.56
C ASN A 149 -3.74 9.78 -2.92
N SER A 150 -2.95 10.80 -2.60
CA SER A 150 -1.50 10.74 -2.63
C SER A 150 -0.96 9.89 -1.48
N LEU A 151 0.32 9.57 -1.54
CA LEU A 151 1.01 8.78 -0.50
C LEU A 151 1.00 9.49 0.87
N ILE A 152 1.12 10.82 0.89
CA ILE A 152 1.01 11.63 2.12
C ILE A 152 -0.40 11.53 2.71
N GLN A 153 -1.42 11.65 1.87
CA GLN A 153 -2.82 11.54 2.29
C GLN A 153 -3.15 10.14 2.82
N ILE A 154 -2.64 9.08 2.18
CA ILE A 154 -2.80 7.70 2.67
C ILE A 154 -2.12 7.52 4.04
N ALA A 155 -0.93 8.09 4.23
CA ALA A 155 -0.24 8.04 5.52
C ALA A 155 -1.08 8.68 6.65
N ILE A 156 -1.76 9.78 6.35
CA ILE A 156 -2.64 10.52 7.27
C ILE A 156 -3.95 9.76 7.52
N LEU A 157 -4.61 9.28 6.46
CA LEU A 157 -5.91 8.59 6.51
C LEU A 157 -5.91 7.34 7.39
N ASN A 158 -4.79 6.62 7.44
CA ASN A 158 -4.68 5.35 8.14
C ASN A 158 -4.77 5.49 9.68
N LYS A 159 -4.78 6.70 10.25
CA LYS A 159 -4.88 6.95 11.71
C LYS A 159 -3.99 6.03 12.58
N ARG A 160 -2.80 5.69 12.08
CA ARG A 160 -1.87 4.86 12.85
C ARG A 160 -1.13 5.74 13.86
N PRO A 161 -0.86 5.25 15.08
CA PRO A 161 -0.08 5.99 16.07
C PRO A 161 1.27 6.50 15.52
N GLU A 162 1.83 5.79 14.56
CA GLU A 162 3.12 6.07 13.92
C GLU A 162 3.00 7.00 12.70
N CYS A 163 1.90 7.73 12.51
CA CYS A 163 1.70 8.58 11.32
C CYS A 163 2.89 9.54 11.09
N LEU A 164 3.36 10.21 12.15
CA LEU A 164 4.49 11.14 12.07
C LEU A 164 5.80 10.43 11.68
N GLN A 165 6.07 9.25 12.25
CA GLN A 165 7.23 8.43 11.88
C GLN A 165 7.17 8.07 10.40
N ARG A 166 6.00 7.65 9.91
CA ARG A 166 5.80 7.23 8.53
C ARG A 166 5.95 8.39 7.55
N LEU A 167 5.45 9.58 7.90
CA LEU A 167 5.69 10.81 7.13
C LEU A 167 7.16 11.22 7.13
N THR A 168 7.86 11.05 8.26
CA THR A 168 9.29 11.33 8.38
C THR A 168 10.12 10.38 7.52
N THR A 169 9.84 9.08 7.60
CA THR A 169 10.44 8.05 6.74
C THR A 169 10.18 8.39 5.28
N LEU A 170 8.94 8.66 4.89
CA LEU A 170 8.60 9.01 3.51
C LEU A 170 9.40 10.22 3.00
N LYS A 171 9.42 11.31 3.78
CA LYS A 171 10.17 12.53 3.43
C LYS A 171 11.66 12.26 3.25
N SER A 172 12.26 11.37 4.05
CA SER A 172 13.69 11.06 3.95
C SER A 172 14.10 10.30 2.68
N HIS A 173 13.15 9.65 1.99
CA HIS A 173 13.37 8.94 0.73
C HIS A 173 12.87 9.69 -0.50
N MET A 174 12.31 10.88 -0.32
CA MET A 174 11.70 11.64 -1.42
C MET A 174 12.49 12.92 -1.65
N GLN A 175 12.76 13.23 -2.92
CA GLN A 175 13.35 14.51 -3.29
C GLN A 175 12.47 15.69 -2.83
N ARG A 176 13.09 16.79 -2.42
CA ARG A 176 12.40 17.95 -1.83
C ARG A 176 11.29 18.46 -2.74
N ASP A 177 11.54 18.56 -4.05
CA ASP A 177 10.57 19.12 -4.99
C ASP A 177 9.32 18.24 -5.12
N HIS A 178 9.49 16.92 -5.16
CA HIS A 178 8.37 15.97 -5.15
C HIS A 178 7.57 16.04 -3.85
N TRP A 179 8.25 16.21 -2.71
CA TRP A 179 7.61 16.36 -1.41
C TRP A 179 6.76 17.62 -1.33
N LEU A 180 7.30 18.77 -1.74
CA LEU A 180 6.58 20.03 -1.77
C LEU A 180 5.37 19.99 -2.69
N GLU A 181 5.52 19.37 -3.87
CA GLU A 181 4.42 19.19 -4.80
C GLU A 181 3.29 18.33 -4.19
N LEU A 182 3.64 17.22 -3.53
CA LEU A 182 2.64 16.33 -2.92
C LEU A 182 1.91 16.96 -1.73
N LEU A 183 2.58 17.83 -0.98
CA LEU A 183 1.96 18.59 0.11
C LEU A 183 0.81 19.48 -0.40
N GLN A 184 1.03 20.13 -1.54
CA GLN A 184 0.05 21.01 -2.18
C GLN A 184 -1.02 20.25 -2.97
N ASN A 185 -0.85 18.93 -3.12
CA ASN A 185 -1.70 18.12 -3.98
C ASN A 185 -3.04 17.82 -3.31
N LYS A 186 -4.13 18.28 -3.93
CA LYS A 186 -5.49 17.97 -3.51
C LYS A 186 -5.89 16.58 -4.00
N ASN A 187 -6.62 15.82 -3.20
CA ASN A 187 -7.12 14.53 -3.69
C ASN A 187 -8.08 14.73 -4.87
N ALA A 188 -8.07 13.78 -5.81
CA ALA A 188 -8.91 13.87 -6.99
C ALA A 188 -10.23 13.14 -6.75
N VAL A 189 -11.34 13.82 -7.05
CA VAL A 189 -12.69 13.28 -6.94
C VAL A 189 -12.92 12.29 -8.08
N LYS A 190 -13.49 11.13 -7.74
CA LYS A 190 -14.23 10.30 -8.70
C LYS A 190 -15.67 10.24 -8.20
N THR A 191 -16.59 10.88 -8.93
CA THR A 191 -18.02 10.78 -8.64
C THR A 191 -18.42 9.32 -8.85
N CYS A 192 -18.84 8.64 -7.78
CA CYS A 192 -19.47 7.34 -7.87
C CYS A 192 -20.96 7.53 -7.60
N ASP A 193 -21.77 7.48 -8.66
CA ASP A 193 -23.22 7.73 -8.61
C ASP A 193 -24.01 6.75 -7.72
N ILE A 194 -23.35 5.72 -7.18
CA ILE A 194 -24.00 4.59 -6.49
C ILE A 194 -23.63 4.54 -4.97
N CYS A 195 -22.68 5.35 -4.49
CA CYS A 195 -22.21 5.26 -3.11
C CYS A 195 -23.06 6.10 -2.12
N PHE A 196 -24.08 5.47 -1.54
CA PHE A 196 -24.84 6.02 -0.40
C PHE A 196 -23.97 6.13 0.86
N LYS A 197 -23.83 7.36 1.38
CA LYS A 197 -23.25 7.73 2.70
C LYS A 197 -21.84 7.17 2.99
N PHE A 198 -20.82 7.81 2.41
CA PHE A 198 -19.45 7.74 2.92
C PHE A 198 -18.90 9.15 3.12
N ILE A 199 -17.97 9.33 4.07
CA ILE A 199 -17.33 10.63 4.31
C ILE A 199 -16.43 10.89 3.10
N ILE A 200 -16.91 11.68 2.16
CA ILE A 200 -16.11 12.12 1.02
C ILE A 200 -15.22 13.27 1.52
N TYR A 201 -13.90 13.13 1.37
CA TYR A 201 -12.90 14.13 1.74
C TYR A 201 -12.50 14.93 0.49
N GLU A 202 -13.45 15.55 -0.21
CA GLU A 202 -13.19 16.11 -1.55
C GLU A 202 -12.25 17.33 -1.54
N GLY A 203 -11.30 17.34 -2.48
CA GLY A 203 -10.46 18.51 -2.76
C GLY A 203 -9.51 18.89 -1.62
N GLN A 204 -9.31 17.99 -0.65
CA GLN A 204 -8.52 18.29 0.54
C GLN A 204 -7.04 18.07 0.28
N ASP A 205 -6.22 19.01 0.75
CA ASP A 205 -4.78 18.82 0.87
C ASP A 205 -4.41 18.08 2.17
N ALA A 206 -3.12 17.87 2.41
CA ALA A 206 -2.64 17.17 3.60
C ALA A 206 -3.02 17.87 4.92
N TRP A 207 -3.11 19.21 4.96
CA TRP A 207 -3.45 19.96 6.17
C TRP A 207 -4.94 19.85 6.49
N GLU A 208 -5.80 20.10 5.50
CA GLU A 208 -7.25 19.99 5.64
C GLU A 208 -7.65 18.57 6.04
N LEU A 209 -7.03 17.57 5.43
CA LEU A 209 -7.24 16.18 5.77
C LEU A 209 -6.79 15.88 7.20
N THR A 210 -5.62 16.35 7.62
CA THR A 210 -5.12 16.14 8.99
C THR A 210 -6.10 16.72 10.04
N LYS A 211 -6.56 17.96 9.84
CA LYS A 211 -7.52 18.61 10.75
C LYS A 211 -8.81 17.80 10.89
N LYS A 212 -9.29 17.23 9.79
CA LYS A 212 -10.56 16.48 9.77
C LYS A 212 -10.40 15.07 10.34
N ILE A 213 -9.32 14.38 9.99
CA ILE A 213 -9.05 13.02 10.45
C ILE A 213 -8.75 13.02 11.95
N TYR A 214 -7.91 13.92 12.43
CA TYR A 214 -7.49 13.98 13.84
C TYR A 214 -8.27 15.02 14.66
N ALA A 215 -9.53 15.31 14.28
CA ALA A 215 -10.37 16.29 14.98
C ALA A 215 -10.55 16.00 16.48
N ASP A 216 -10.57 14.72 16.84
CA ASP A 216 -10.72 14.24 18.23
C ASP A 216 -9.37 14.03 18.94
N GLU A 217 -8.25 14.18 18.24
CA GLU A 217 -6.88 13.91 18.73
C GLU A 217 -6.01 15.16 18.52
N LEU A 218 -6.35 16.25 19.21
CA LEU A 218 -5.81 17.58 18.95
C LEU A 218 -4.28 17.67 19.05
N ASP A 219 -3.65 16.93 19.95
CA ASP A 219 -2.20 16.97 20.12
C ASP A 219 -1.47 16.25 18.97
N THR A 220 -1.96 15.06 18.58
CA THR A 220 -1.52 14.37 17.36
C THR A 220 -1.69 15.25 16.12
N ALA A 221 -2.85 15.90 15.99
CA ALA A 221 -3.14 16.81 14.89
C ALA A 221 -2.12 17.97 14.84
N LYS A 222 -1.83 18.60 15.99
CA LYS A 222 -0.84 19.69 16.08
C LYS A 222 0.55 19.23 15.69
N GLU A 223 0.99 18.05 16.15
CA GLU A 223 2.31 17.51 15.79
C GLU A 223 2.44 17.28 14.28
N ILE A 224 1.46 16.63 13.67
CA ILE A 224 1.44 16.39 12.22
C ILE A 224 1.40 17.72 11.47
N LEU A 225 0.52 18.65 11.84
CA LEU A 225 0.42 19.96 11.18
C LEU A 225 1.71 20.79 11.33
N ASN A 226 2.37 20.73 12.49
CA ASN A 226 3.66 21.37 12.71
C ASN A 226 4.74 20.76 11.81
N PHE A 227 4.76 19.43 11.68
CA PHE A 227 5.68 18.74 10.78
C PHE A 227 5.45 19.12 9.31
N LEU A 228 4.19 19.11 8.85
CA LEU A 228 3.84 19.49 7.48
C LEU A 228 4.24 20.95 7.19
N THR A 229 3.92 21.86 8.11
CA THR A 229 4.21 23.30 7.97
C THR A 229 5.72 23.59 7.95
N LYS A 230 6.50 22.96 8.84
CA LYS A 230 7.98 23.08 8.86
C LYS A 230 8.66 22.45 7.64
N SER A 231 7.91 21.73 6.82
CA SER A 231 8.43 21.02 5.65
C SER A 231 8.28 21.79 4.34
N LEU A 232 7.60 22.94 4.35
CA LEU A 232 7.58 23.92 3.26
C LEU A 232 8.98 24.54 3.06
#